data_AF-A0A940PG69-F1
#
_entry.id   AF-A0A940PG69-F1
#
_cell.length_a   1.000
_cell.length_b   1.000
_cell.length_c   1.000
_cell.angle_alpha   90.00
_cell.angle_beta   90.00
_cell.angle_gamma   90.00
#
_symmetry.space_group_name_H-M   'P 1'
#
loop_
_entity.id
_entity.type
_entity.pdbx_description
1 polymer ?
#
loop_
_entity_poly.entity_id
_entity_poly.type
_entity_poly.pdbx_seq_one_letter_code
_entity_poly.pdbx_strand_id
1 'polypeptide(L)' 'MATITVRVSDEEKAIIQKYAEFSKVNISDIARESILEKIDEVMDLESIREYEKNNKLEQTYSFDEVVKELGYDKELL' A
#
# COMPACT_ATOMS: atom_id res chain seq x y z
N MET A 1 -12.17 6.15 22.34
CA MET A 1 -11.80 4.99 21.50
C MET A 1 -13.03 4.48 20.81
N ALA A 2 -12.93 4.15 19.52
CA ALA A 2 -13.97 3.43 18.80
C ALA A 2 -13.61 1.94 18.75
N THR A 3 -14.62 1.07 18.73
CA THR A 3 -14.45 -0.39 18.68
C THR A 3 -15.10 -0.91 17.40
N ILE A 4 -14.41 -1.83 16.73
CA ILE A 4 -14.92 -2.57 15.57
C ILE A 4 -15.08 -4.03 15.99
N THR A 5 -16.25 -4.60 15.73
CA THR A 5 -16.52 -6.02 15.98
C THR A 5 -16.70 -6.72 14.64
N VAL A 6 -15.89 -7.74 14.38
CA VAL A 6 -15.96 -8.55 13.17
C VAL A 6 -16.48 -9.94 13.53
N ARG A 7 -17.49 -10.41 12.79
CA ARG A 7 -17.98 -11.80 12.91
C ARG A 7 -17.09 -12.69 12.04
N VAL A 8 -16.60 -13.76 12.63
CA VAL A 8 -15.83 -14.81 11.97
C VAL A 8 -16.39 -16.17 12.41
N SER A 9 -16.16 -17.19 11.60
CA SER A 9 -16.37 -18.59 11.99
C SER A 9 -15.35 -19.04 13.04
N ASP A 10 -15.63 -20.17 13.70
CA ASP A 10 -14.72 -20.75 14.68
C ASP A 10 -13.39 -21.20 14.04
N GLU A 11 -13.43 -21.64 12.78
CA GLU A 11 -12.25 -22.03 12.01
C GLU A 11 -11.35 -20.82 11.70
N GLU A 12 -11.93 -19.75 11.15
CA GLU A 12 -11.21 -18.51 10.88
C GLU A 12 -10.59 -17.94 12.16
N LYS A 13 -11.34 -17.94 13.27
CA LYS A 13 -10.82 -17.51 14.57
C LYS A 13 -9.60 -18.33 15.00
N ALA A 14 -9.66 -19.65 14.87
CA ALA A 14 -8.55 -20.53 15.23
C ALA A 14 -7.30 -20.26 14.37
N ILE A 15 -7.46 -19.99 13.08
CA ILE A 15 -6.37 -19.65 12.16
C ILE A 15 -5.75 -18.31 12.52
N ILE A 16 -6.58 -17.26 12.69
CA ILE A 16 -6.13 -15.92 13.05
C ILE A 16 -5.36 -15.93 14.37
N GLN A 17 -5.86 -16.65 15.37
CA GLN A 17 -5.22 -16.77 16.68
C GLN A 17 -3.84 -17.43 16.56
N LYS A 18 -3.74 -18.56 15.85
CA LYS A 18 -2.45 -19.25 15.63
C LYS A 18 -1.44 -18.37 14.88
N TYR A 19 -1.90 -17.63 13.88
CA TYR A 19 -1.04 -16.71 13.14
C TYR A 19 -0.50 -15.59 14.03
N ALA A 20 -1.37 -14.97 14.84
CA ALA A 20 -0.97 -13.91 15.77
C ALA A 20 0.04 -14.42 16.82
N GLU A 21 -0.18 -15.62 17.36
CA GLU A 21 0.75 -16.27 18.30
C GLU A 21 2.11 -16.58 17.66
N PHE A 22 2.10 -17.15 16.46
CA PHE A 22 3.33 -17.46 15.70
C PHE A 22 4.13 -16.21 15.38
N SER A 23 3.44 -15.16 14.93
CA SER A 23 4.05 -13.89 14.51
C SER A 23 4.32 -12.92 15.68
N LYS A 24 3.88 -13.26 16.90
CA LYS A 24 4.03 -12.46 18.12
C LYS A 24 3.44 -11.04 18.00
N VAL A 25 2.30 -10.93 17.32
CA VAL A 25 1.58 -9.66 17.10
C VAL A 25 0.16 -9.75 17.63
N ASN A 26 -0.47 -8.62 17.90
CA ASN A 26 -1.87 -8.59 18.32
C ASN A 26 -2.81 -8.65 17.11
N ILE A 27 -3.88 -9.44 17.21
CA ILE A 27 -4.94 -9.54 16.20
C ILE A 27 -5.52 -8.16 15.87
N SER A 28 -5.69 -7.29 16.86
CA SER A 28 -6.22 -5.93 16.62
C SER A 28 -5.28 -5.07 15.79
N ASP A 29 -3.97 -5.30 15.91
CA ASP A 29 -2.97 -4.52 15.18
C ASP A 29 -2.89 -5.00 13.74
N ILE A 30 -2.86 -6.32 13.53
CA ILE A 30 -3.00 -6.93 12.19
C ILE A 30 -4.27 -6.42 11.50
N ALA A 31 -5.43 -6.51 12.17
CA ALA A 31 -6.69 -6.10 11.57
C ALA A 31 -6.70 -4.61 11.21
N ARG A 32 -6.14 -3.75 12.07
CA ARG A 32 -6.07 -2.30 11.81
C ARG A 32 -5.15 -2.01 10.63
N GLU A 33 -3.95 -2.55 10.63
CA GLU A 33 -2.94 -2.33 9.58
C GLU A 33 -3.46 -2.84 8.24
N SER A 34 -3.97 -4.08 8.18
CA SER A 34 -4.48 -4.65 6.92
C SER A 34 -5.69 -3.88 6.37
N ILE A 35 -6.57 -3.34 7.23
CA ILE A 35 -7.69 -2.51 6.76
C ILE A 35 -7.17 -1.19 6.18
N LEU A 36 -6.23 -0.53 6.86
CA LEU A 36 -5.67 0.75 6.39
C LEU A 36 -4.88 0.56 5.09
N GLU A 37 -4.02 -0.46 5.03
CA GLU A 37 -3.25 -0.78 3.82
C GLU A 37 -4.17 -1.05 2.63
N LYS A 38 -5.31 -1.73 2.85
CA LYS A 38 -6.26 -1.97 1.76
C LYS A 38 -6.97 -0.71 1.30
N ILE A 39 -7.26 0.21 2.21
CA ILE A 39 -7.84 1.51 1.88
C ILE A 39 -6.84 2.32 1.05
N ASP A 40 -5.58 2.39 1.52
CA ASP A 40 -4.52 3.14 0.85
C ASP A 40 -4.26 2.59 -0.56
N GLU A 41 -4.21 1.26 -0.74
CA GLU A 41 -4.06 0.63 -2.06
C GLU A 41 -5.17 1.07 -3.04
N VAL A 42 -6.42 1.13 -2.57
CA VAL A 42 -7.56 1.56 -3.40
C VAL A 42 -7.46 3.05 -3.74
N MET A 43 -7.06 3.88 -2.78
CA MET A 43 -6.90 5.32 -2.98
C MET A 43 -5.75 5.64 -3.94
N ASP A 44 -4.62 4.96 -3.80
CA ASP A 44 -3.47 5.10 -4.69
C ASP A 44 -3.82 4.69 -6.12
N LEU A 45 -4.50 3.55 -6.28
CA LEU A 45 -4.96 3.11 -7.60
C LEU A 45 -5.91 4.09 -8.26
N GLU A 46 -6.84 4.67 -7.50
CA GLU A 46 -7.77 5.66 -8.04
C GLU A 46 -7.05 6.95 -8.43
N SER A 47 -6.05 7.37 -7.64
CA SER A 47 -5.21 8.53 -7.95
C SER A 47 -4.43 8.32 -9.26
N ILE A 48 -3.87 7.13 -9.46
CA ILE A 48 -3.19 6.77 -10.72
C ILE A 48 -4.16 6.80 -11.90
N ARG A 49 -5.35 6.20 -11.75
CA ARG A 49 -6.37 6.19 -12.82
C ARG A 49 -6.83 7.60 -13.18
N GLU A 50 -7.03 8.45 -12.18
CA GLU A 50 -7.39 9.85 -12.40
C GLU A 50 -6.28 10.57 -13.16
N TYR A 51 -5.02 10.36 -12.76
CA TYR A 51 -3.87 10.88 -13.46
C TYR A 51 -3.85 10.43 -14.93
N GLU A 52 -3.96 9.13 -15.21
CA GLU A 52 -3.95 8.57 -16.57
C GLU A 52 -5.11 9.07 -17.43
N LYS A 53 -6.29 9.27 -16.84
CA LYS A 53 -7.49 9.73 -17.56
C LYS A 53 -7.42 11.21 -17.93
N ASN A 54 -6.94 12.04 -17.01
CA ASN A 54 -7.03 13.49 -17.12
C ASN A 54 -5.74 14.13 -17.64
N ASN A 55 -4.59 13.50 -17.41
CA ASN A 55 -3.31 13.97 -17.93
C ASN A 55 -2.99 13.26 -19.23
N LYS A 56 -3.14 13.98 -20.35
CA LYS A 56 -2.30 13.68 -21.51
C LYS A 56 -0.89 14.06 -21.09
N LEU A 57 0.06 13.13 -21.14
CA LEU A 57 1.48 13.40 -20.87
C LEU A 57 1.90 14.69 -21.58
N GLU A 58 1.96 15.81 -20.85
CA GLU A 58 2.30 17.10 -21.45
C GLU A 58 3.77 17.10 -21.89
N GLN A 59 4.60 16.36 -21.15
CA GLN A 59 6.00 16.18 -21.43
C GLN A 59 6.47 14.81 -20.92
N THR A 60 7.32 14.16 -21.69
CA THR A 60 8.06 12.97 -21.27
C THR A 60 9.54 13.28 -21.36
N TYR A 61 10.31 12.76 -20.41
CA TYR A 61 11.75 12.87 -20.39
C TYR A 61 12.34 11.47 -20.53
N SER A 62 13.36 11.33 -21.35
CA SER A 62 14.21 10.15 -21.37
C SER A 62 14.99 10.04 -20.05
N PHE A 63 15.45 8.83 -19.73
CA PHE A 63 16.27 8.60 -18.55
C PHE A 63 17.49 9.54 -18.48
N ASP A 64 18.13 9.81 -19.62
CA ASP A 64 19.30 10.70 -19.71
C ASP A 64 18.96 12.16 -19.38
N GLU A 65 17.79 12.62 -19.80
CA GLU A 65 17.32 13.98 -19.50
C GLU A 65 17.03 14.13 -18.00
N VAL A 66 16.38 13.14 -17.38
CA VAL A 66 16.08 13.15 -15.93
C VAL A 66 17.35 13.10 -15.09
N VAL A 67 18.30 12.21 -15.42
CA VAL A 67 19.58 12.10 -14.69
C VAL A 67 20.35 13.43 -14.75
N LYS A 68 20.37 14.07 -15.93
CA LYS A 68 21.01 15.38 -16.11
C LYS A 68 20.30 16.49 -15.33
N GLU A 69 18.97 16.53 -15.34
CA GLU A 69 18.18 17.56 -14.65
C GLU A 69 18.29 17.44 -13.12
N LEU A 70 18.33 16.21 -12.60
CA LEU A 70 18.46 15.95 -11.16
C LEU A 70 19.91 15.98 -10.65
N GLY A 71 20.90 16.09 -11.54
CA GLY A 71 22.32 16.20 -11.18
C GLY A 71 22.96 14.89 -10.72
N TYR A 72 22.42 13.74 -11.14
CA TYR A 72 23.03 12.44 -10.87
C TYR A 72 24.08 12.09 -11.92
N ASP A 73 25.08 11.28 -11.51
CA ASP A 73 25.99 10.65 -12.46
C ASP A 73 25.39 9.32 -12.92
N LYS A 74 25.24 9.15 -14.22
CA LYS A 74 24.65 7.94 -14.83
C LYS A 74 25.47 6.69 -14.52
N GLU A 75 26.77 6.83 -14.22
CA GLU A 75 27.64 5.70 -13.87
C GLU A 75 27.49 5.22 -12.41
N LEU A 76 26.76 5.97 -11.58
CA LEU A 76 26.55 5.69 -10.15
C LEU A 76 25.13 5.22 -9.80
N LEU A 77 24.22 5.13 -10.78
CA LEU A 77 22.84 4.64 -10.68
C LEU A 77 22.68 3.29 -11.38
#